data_AF-A0A812JQ82-F1
#
_entry.id   AF-A0A812JQ82-F1
#
_cell.length_a   1.000
_cell.length_b   1.000
_cell.length_c   1.000
_cell.angle_alpha   90.00
_cell.angle_beta   90.00
_cell.angle_gamma   90.00
#
_symmetry.space_group_name_H-M   'P 1'
#
loop_
_entity.id
_entity.type
_entity.pdbx_description
1 polymer ?
#
loop_
_entity_poly.entity_id
_entity_poly.type
_entity_poly.pdbx_seq_one_letter_code
_entity_poly.pdbx_strand_id
1 'polypeptide(L)'
;MNLEALDPEHAAYLEAFSQWCSRTRGGPAEVFREIDLEGSGTVGQGEFVKGLTALGFFDDETIPEGIRTEELLLQNLYPLIVTGHCISIDDLLFLEKDKVKRAKIIRQLQRIRDQGIEAGPEPLRNEGQQMLFKLSMSTTQLRGKHWKGVTSKVARGAGSMPGSPNF
;
A
#
# COMPACT_ATOMS: atom_id res chain seq x y z
N MET A 1 -2.45 13.70 -25.41
CA MET A 1 -2.84 12.56 -26.26
C MET A 1 -2.97 11.35 -25.36
N ASN A 2 -4.13 10.68 -25.34
CA ASN A 2 -4.35 9.45 -24.56
C ASN A 2 -4.19 8.24 -25.50
N LEU A 3 -3.75 7.09 -24.99
CA LEU A 3 -3.56 5.87 -25.78
C LEU A 3 -4.86 5.45 -26.47
N GLU A 4 -6.01 5.59 -25.81
CA GLU A 4 -7.33 5.33 -26.40
C GLU A 4 -7.63 6.11 -27.68
N ALA A 5 -7.05 7.31 -27.84
CA ALA A 5 -7.27 8.15 -29.02
C ALA A 5 -6.34 7.81 -30.19
N LEU A 6 -5.28 7.02 -29.93
CA LEU A 6 -4.28 6.61 -30.92
C LEU A 6 -4.44 5.13 -31.29
N ASP A 7 -4.74 4.29 -30.30
CA ASP A 7 -4.90 2.85 -30.44
C ASP A 7 -5.94 2.31 -29.43
N PRO A 8 -7.23 2.32 -29.82
CA PRO A 8 -8.32 1.88 -28.95
C PRO A 8 -8.30 0.37 -28.68
N GLU A 9 -7.71 -0.43 -29.58
CA GLU A 9 -7.67 -1.88 -29.45
C GLU A 9 -6.67 -2.31 -28.37
N HIS A 10 -5.45 -1.77 -28.43
CA HIS A 10 -4.41 -2.03 -27.42
C HIS A 10 -4.79 -1.47 -26.05
N ALA A 11 -5.49 -0.33 -26.01
CA ALA A 11 -6.06 0.19 -24.77
C ALA A 11 -7.10 -0.78 -24.16
N ALA A 12 -7.94 -1.42 -24.98
CA ALA A 12 -8.90 -2.42 -24.52
C ALA A 12 -8.20 -3.67 -23.94
N TYR A 13 -7.06 -4.08 -24.49
CA TYR A 13 -6.26 -5.18 -23.94
C TYR A 13 -5.70 -4.88 -22.55
N LEU A 14 -5.15 -3.67 -22.34
CA LEU A 14 -4.67 -3.24 -21.03
C LEU A 14 -5.81 -3.16 -20.00
N GLU A 15 -6.96 -2.64 -20.42
CA GLU A 15 -8.15 -2.53 -19.57
C GLU A 15 -8.69 -3.91 -19.19
N ALA A 16 -8.81 -4.83 -20.16
CA ALA A 16 -9.24 -6.20 -19.90
C ALA A 16 -8.29 -6.94 -18.94
N PHE A 17 -6.98 -6.79 -19.14
CA PHE A 17 -5.98 -7.37 -18.25
C PHE A 17 -6.06 -6.79 -16.83
N SER A 18 -6.20 -5.46 -16.70
CA SER A 18 -6.38 -4.79 -15.39
C SER A 18 -7.64 -5.27 -14.66
N GLN A 19 -8.76 -5.41 -15.39
CA GLN A 19 -10.01 -5.92 -14.85
C GLN A 19 -9.89 -7.37 -14.39
N TRP A 20 -9.25 -8.22 -15.20
CA TRP A 20 -8.98 -9.61 -14.84
C TRP A 20 -8.15 -9.69 -13.56
N CYS A 21 -7.02 -8.98 -13.48
CA CYS A 21 -6.16 -8.94 -12.29
C CYS A 21 -6.92 -8.52 -11.02
N SER A 22 -7.76 -7.49 -11.15
CA SER A 22 -8.59 -6.97 -10.06
C SER A 22 -9.63 -8.00 -9.59
N ARG A 23 -10.29 -8.68 -10.53
CA ARG A 23 -11.33 -9.68 -10.23
C ARG A 23 -10.75 -10.96 -9.64
N THR A 24 -9.60 -11.43 -10.13
CA THR A 24 -9.06 -12.75 -9.75
C THR A 24 -8.19 -12.71 -8.50
N ARG A 25 -7.40 -11.64 -8.30
CA ARG A 25 -6.41 -11.55 -7.21
C ARG A 25 -6.46 -10.23 -6.44
N GLY A 26 -7.34 -9.30 -6.81
CA GLY A 26 -7.47 -8.01 -6.14
C GLY A 26 -6.54 -6.91 -6.69
N GLY A 27 -5.82 -7.18 -7.78
CA GLY A 27 -5.09 -6.17 -8.54
C GLY A 27 -3.83 -6.69 -9.25
N PRO A 28 -3.21 -5.87 -10.12
CA PRO A 28 -2.01 -6.26 -10.88
C PRO A 28 -0.81 -6.58 -9.98
N ALA A 29 -0.69 -5.92 -8.83
CA ALA A 29 0.42 -6.14 -7.90
C ALA A 29 0.36 -7.50 -7.18
N GLU A 30 -0.84 -8.03 -6.96
CA GLU A 30 -1.06 -9.37 -6.40
C GLU A 30 -0.72 -10.43 -7.44
N VAL A 31 -1.20 -10.26 -8.68
CA VAL A 31 -0.84 -11.15 -9.80
C VAL A 31 0.67 -11.19 -9.99
N PHE A 32 1.35 -10.05 -10.01
CA PHE A 32 2.82 -10.02 -10.13
C PHE A 32 3.51 -10.84 -9.04
N ARG A 33 3.08 -10.70 -7.78
CA ARG A 33 3.64 -11.44 -6.65
C ARG A 33 3.40 -12.94 -6.71
N GLU A 34 2.30 -13.38 -7.32
CA GLU A 34 2.04 -14.81 -7.54
C GLU A 34 2.86 -15.39 -8.69
N ILE A 35 3.27 -14.55 -9.66
CA ILE A 35 4.11 -14.98 -10.78
C ILE A 35 5.60 -14.94 -10.42
N ASP A 36 6.06 -13.93 -9.67
CA ASP A 36 7.44 -13.79 -9.18
C ASP A 36 7.71 -14.74 -7.99
N LEU A 37 7.65 -16.05 -8.27
CA LEU A 37 7.78 -17.11 -7.27
C LEU A 37 9.14 -17.10 -6.55
N GLU A 38 10.19 -16.66 -7.25
CA GLU A 38 11.54 -16.55 -6.69
C GLU A 38 11.76 -15.24 -5.92
N GLY A 39 10.80 -14.31 -5.96
CA GLY A 39 10.90 -13.01 -5.31
C GLY A 39 12.06 -12.17 -5.86
N SER A 40 12.40 -12.35 -7.13
CA SER A 40 13.51 -11.67 -7.79
C SER A 40 13.23 -10.18 -7.99
N GLY A 41 11.96 -9.76 -7.93
CA GLY A 41 11.50 -8.41 -8.20
C GLY A 41 11.28 -8.11 -9.68
N THR A 42 11.48 -9.10 -10.55
CA THR A 42 11.27 -9.02 -12.00
C THR A 42 10.65 -10.31 -12.51
N VAL A 43 9.84 -10.24 -13.56
CA VAL A 43 9.24 -11.40 -14.21
C VAL A 43 9.67 -11.41 -15.67
N GLY A 44 10.36 -12.47 -16.09
CA GLY A 44 10.73 -12.67 -17.49
C GLY A 44 9.54 -13.05 -18.36
N GLN A 45 9.68 -12.92 -19.68
CA GLN A 45 8.61 -13.23 -20.64
C GLN A 45 8.01 -14.64 -20.45
N GLY A 46 8.86 -15.66 -20.30
CA GLY A 46 8.41 -17.04 -20.12
C GLY A 46 7.75 -17.30 -18.76
N GLU A 47 8.19 -16.60 -17.71
CA GLU A 47 7.57 -16.68 -16.38
C GLU A 47 6.21 -15.99 -16.39
N PHE A 48 6.09 -14.85 -17.08
CA PHE A 48 4.83 -14.14 -17.22
C PHE A 48 3.77 -15.02 -17.87
N VAL A 49 4.10 -15.64 -19.01
CA VAL A 49 3.19 -16.53 -19.73
C VAL A 49 2.82 -17.74 -18.88
N LYS A 50 3.81 -18.47 -18.34
CA LYS A 50 3.54 -19.64 -17.49
C LYS A 50 2.71 -19.28 -16.26
N GLY A 51 3.00 -18.14 -15.64
CA GLY A 51 2.26 -17.60 -14.51
C GLY A 51 0.80 -17.34 -14.87
N LEU A 52 0.54 -16.62 -15.97
CA LEU A 52 -0.82 -16.37 -16.44
C LEU A 52 -1.57 -17.65 -16.80
N THR A 53 -0.91 -18.62 -17.44
CA THR A 53 -1.49 -19.95 -17.71
C THR A 53 -1.86 -20.65 -16.40
N ALA A 54 -0.97 -20.70 -15.42
CA ALA A 54 -1.23 -21.33 -14.13
C ALA A 54 -2.34 -20.62 -13.33
N LEU A 55 -2.52 -19.31 -13.52
CA LEU A 55 -3.56 -18.52 -12.88
C LEU A 55 -4.91 -18.59 -13.59
N GLY A 56 -5.01 -19.30 -14.73
CA GLY A 56 -6.24 -19.48 -15.51
C GLY A 56 -6.61 -18.26 -16.36
N PHE A 57 -5.61 -17.46 -16.79
CA PHE A 57 -5.86 -16.28 -17.62
C PHE A 57 -6.48 -16.66 -18.97
N PHE A 58 -5.90 -17.66 -19.65
CA PHE A 58 -6.33 -18.04 -21.00
C PHE A 58 -7.64 -18.85 -21.05
N ASP A 59 -8.06 -19.39 -19.90
CA ASP A 59 -9.34 -20.11 -19.76
C ASP A 59 -10.53 -19.17 -19.51
N ASP A 60 -10.27 -17.87 -19.27
CA ASP A 60 -11.30 -16.91 -18.90
C ASP A 60 -11.96 -16.29 -20.15
N GLU A 61 -13.25 -16.56 -20.32
CA GLU A 61 -14.03 -16.11 -21.48
C GLU A 61 -14.13 -14.58 -21.60
N THR A 62 -13.85 -13.83 -20.54
CA THR A 62 -13.87 -12.36 -20.56
C THR A 62 -12.64 -11.76 -21.25
N ILE A 63 -11.60 -12.56 -21.50
CA ILE A 63 -10.37 -12.10 -22.14
C ILE A 63 -10.58 -11.91 -23.66
N PRO A 64 -10.29 -10.73 -24.22
CA PRO A 64 -10.42 -10.47 -25.66
C PRO A 64 -9.62 -11.47 -26.52
N GLU A 65 -10.14 -11.81 -27.70
CA GLU A 65 -9.53 -12.80 -28.61
C GLU A 65 -8.07 -12.45 -28.95
N GLY A 66 -7.78 -11.16 -29.18
CA GLY A 66 -6.45 -10.66 -29.52
C GLY A 66 -5.40 -10.76 -28.40
N ILE A 67 -5.73 -11.28 -27.22
CA ILE A 67 -4.78 -11.61 -26.16
C ILE A 67 -5.09 -12.96 -25.48
N ARG A 68 -5.94 -13.80 -26.09
CA ARG A 68 -6.43 -15.06 -25.50
C ARG A 68 -5.46 -16.24 -25.68
N THR A 69 -4.38 -16.07 -26.43
CA THR A 69 -3.31 -17.08 -26.54
C THR A 69 -1.98 -16.49 -26.11
N GLU A 70 -1.02 -17.36 -25.82
CA GLU A 70 0.33 -16.94 -25.42
C GLU A 70 0.97 -16.05 -26.50
N GLU A 71 0.86 -16.44 -27.77
CA GLU A 71 1.43 -15.69 -28.90
C GLU A 71 0.80 -14.29 -29.03
N LEU A 72 -0.53 -14.23 -28.96
CA LEU A 72 -1.28 -12.98 -29.09
C LEU A 72 -1.05 -12.05 -27.90
N LEU A 73 -0.98 -12.60 -26.68
CA LEU A 73 -0.62 -11.86 -25.48
C LEU A 73 0.78 -11.25 -25.60
N LEU A 74 1.75 -12.04 -26.08
CA LEU A 74 3.13 -11.58 -26.27
C LEU A 74 3.27 -10.55 -27.40
N GLN A 75 2.43 -10.63 -28.42
CA GLN A 75 2.44 -9.69 -29.54
C GLN A 75 1.75 -8.37 -29.20
N ASN A 76 0.60 -8.43 -28.51
CA ASN A 76 -0.29 -7.27 -28.39
C ASN A 76 -0.29 -6.64 -26.99
N LEU A 77 -0.16 -7.42 -25.91
CA LEU A 77 -0.21 -6.88 -24.54
C LEU A 77 1.18 -6.67 -23.94
N TYR A 78 2.06 -7.65 -24.08
CA TYR A 78 3.39 -7.65 -23.46
C TYR A 78 4.21 -6.38 -23.78
N PRO A 79 4.26 -5.88 -25.04
CA PRO A 79 5.02 -4.67 -25.37
C PRO A 79 4.46 -3.39 -24.75
N LEU A 80 3.19 -3.39 -24.33
CA LEU A 80 2.54 -2.24 -23.69
C LEU A 80 2.85 -2.17 -22.19
N ILE A 81 3.17 -3.31 -21.59
CA ILE A 81 3.47 -3.42 -20.16
C ILE A 81 4.97 -3.24 -19.95
N VAL A 82 5.80 -3.95 -20.72
CA VAL A 82 7.24 -4.01 -20.46
C VAL A 82 7.97 -2.74 -20.89
N THR A 83 8.69 -2.09 -19.98
CA THR A 83 9.57 -0.95 -20.33
C THR A 83 11.02 -1.35 -20.58
N GLY A 84 11.44 -2.53 -20.11
CA GLY A 84 12.78 -3.09 -20.28
C GLY A 84 12.80 -4.50 -20.89
N HIS A 85 13.62 -5.39 -20.34
CA HIS A 85 13.70 -6.79 -20.77
C HIS A 85 12.79 -7.73 -19.97
N CYS A 86 12.50 -7.37 -18.73
CA CYS A 86 11.61 -8.09 -17.83
C CYS A 86 10.53 -7.13 -17.31
N ILE A 87 9.40 -7.68 -16.92
CA ILE A 87 8.32 -6.94 -16.26
C ILE A 87 8.76 -6.70 -14.81
N SER A 88 8.79 -5.44 -14.39
CA SER A 88 8.91 -5.06 -12.98
C SER A 88 7.53 -4.80 -12.37
N ILE A 89 7.47 -4.71 -11.04
CA ILE A 89 6.23 -4.31 -10.38
C ILE A 89 5.79 -2.88 -10.78
N ASP A 90 6.72 -1.97 -11.07
CA ASP A 90 6.40 -0.61 -11.52
C ASP A 90 5.70 -0.61 -12.89
N ASP A 91 6.09 -1.53 -13.77
CA ASP A 91 5.49 -1.73 -15.09
C ASP A 91 4.02 -2.17 -15.01
N LEU A 92 3.60 -2.81 -13.92
CA LEU A 92 2.19 -3.20 -13.72
C LEU A 92 1.41 -2.22 -12.84
N LEU A 93 2.08 -1.42 -12.02
CA LEU A 93 1.43 -0.51 -11.08
C LEU A 93 0.62 0.60 -11.76
N PHE A 94 0.90 0.93 -13.03
CA PHE A 94 0.08 1.91 -13.75
C PHE A 94 -1.34 1.38 -14.03
N LEU A 95 -1.53 0.06 -14.08
CA LEU A 95 -2.81 -0.61 -14.28
C LEU A 95 -3.64 -0.74 -12.99
N GLU A 96 -3.06 -0.40 -11.83
CA GLU A 96 -3.78 -0.40 -10.56
C GLU A 96 -4.76 0.78 -10.49
N LYS A 97 -6.05 0.46 -10.43
CA LYS A 97 -7.14 1.44 -10.41
C LYS A 97 -7.32 2.07 -9.04
N ASP A 98 -7.04 1.32 -7.97
CA ASP A 98 -7.09 1.86 -6.62
C ASP A 98 -5.89 2.78 -6.40
N LYS A 99 -6.15 4.09 -6.51
CA LYS A 99 -5.13 5.14 -6.32
C LYS A 99 -4.50 5.12 -4.93
N VAL A 100 -5.24 4.74 -3.90
CA VAL A 100 -4.75 4.69 -2.51
C VAL A 100 -3.79 3.50 -2.37
N LYS A 101 -4.21 2.34 -2.85
CA LYS A 101 -3.39 1.12 -2.87
C LYS A 101 -2.13 1.32 -3.73
N ARG A 102 -2.27 1.84 -4.94
CA ARG A 102 -1.15 2.20 -5.82
C ARG A 102 -0.14 3.12 -5.13
N ALA A 103 -0.61 4.21 -4.51
CA ALA A 103 0.25 5.14 -3.79
C ALA A 103 0.97 4.47 -2.60
N LYS A 104 0.29 3.58 -1.88
CA LYS A 104 0.89 2.82 -0.79
C LYS A 104 2.03 1.91 -1.28
N ILE A 105 1.79 1.15 -2.35
CA ILE A 105 2.78 0.24 -2.93
C ILE A 105 3.98 1.04 -3.45
N ILE A 106 3.76 2.15 -4.17
CA ILE A 106 4.83 3.03 -4.65
C ILE A 106 5.71 3.51 -3.49
N ARG A 107 5.11 3.98 -2.39
CA ARG A 107 5.88 4.41 -1.20
C ARG A 107 6.67 3.27 -0.57
N GLN A 108 6.13 2.05 -0.57
CA GLN A 108 6.83 0.88 -0.07
C GLN A 108 8.03 0.53 -0.96
N LEU A 109 7.86 0.51 -2.28
CA LEU A 109 8.95 0.26 -3.23
C LEU A 109 10.04 1.33 -3.16
N GLN A 110 9.67 2.60 -3.02
CA GLN A 110 10.63 3.68 -2.79
C GLN A 110 11.45 3.46 -1.52
N ARG A 111 10.81 3.09 -0.41
CA ARG A 111 11.53 2.77 0.83
C ARG A 111 12.49 1.59 0.67
N ILE A 112 12.07 0.54 -0.03
CA ILE A 112 12.94 -0.60 -0.31
C ILE A 112 14.14 -0.19 -1.17
N ARG A 113 13.95 0.69 -2.17
CA ARG A 113 15.02 1.23 -3.00
C ARG A 113 16.01 2.07 -2.20
N ASP A 114 15.50 2.92 -1.30
CA ASP A 114 16.33 3.87 -0.55
C ASP A 114 17.05 3.24 0.65
N GLN A 115 16.41 2.26 1.32
CA GLN A 115 16.83 1.76 2.64
C GLN A 115 16.99 0.23 2.70
N GLY A 116 16.74 -0.47 1.59
CA GLY A 116 16.77 -1.93 1.54
C GLY A 116 15.47 -2.61 1.97
N ILE A 117 15.41 -3.93 1.80
CA ILE A 117 14.20 -4.76 1.96
C ILE A 117 13.58 -4.63 3.37
N GLU A 118 14.42 -4.46 4.40
CA GLU A 118 13.97 -4.32 5.80
C GLU A 118 13.10 -3.08 6.04
N ALA A 119 13.18 -2.06 5.19
CA ALA A 119 12.38 -0.83 5.27
C ALA A 119 11.01 -0.92 4.55
N GLY A 120 10.72 -2.08 3.93
CA GLY A 120 9.46 -2.33 3.22
C GLY A 120 8.20 -2.20 4.08
N PRO A 121 8.12 -2.82 5.27
CA PRO A 121 6.98 -2.65 6.17
C PRO A 121 6.75 -1.16 6.48
N GLU A 122 5.51 -0.68 6.34
CA GLU A 122 5.17 0.70 6.70
C GLU A 122 5.43 0.88 8.20
N PRO A 123 6.26 1.87 8.60
CA PRO A 123 6.52 2.11 10.01
C PRO A 123 5.19 2.34 10.71
N LEU A 124 4.98 1.61 11.80
CA LEU A 124 3.72 1.67 12.55
C LEU A 124 3.41 3.13 12.86
N ARG A 125 2.24 3.55 12.41
CA ARG A 125 1.76 4.92 12.62
C ARG A 125 1.75 5.16 14.13
N ASN A 126 2.33 6.27 14.57
CA ASN A 126 2.48 6.61 15.99
C ASN A 126 1.13 7.02 16.62
N GLU A 127 0.14 6.12 16.57
CA GLU A 127 -1.15 6.27 17.21
C GLU A 127 -1.03 6.05 18.72
N GLY A 128 0.05 5.41 19.18
CA GLY A 128 0.39 5.27 20.59
C GLY A 128 0.53 6.63 21.28
N GLN A 129 1.27 7.58 20.71
CA GLN A 129 1.37 8.93 21.28
C GLN A 129 0.03 9.68 21.27
N GLN A 130 -0.78 9.51 20.23
CA GLN A 130 -2.11 10.12 20.17
C GLN A 130 -3.08 9.50 21.19
N MET A 131 -2.99 8.19 21.41
CA MET A 131 -3.75 7.47 22.42
C MET A 131 -3.30 7.85 23.83
N LEU A 132 -2.00 7.93 24.11
CA LEU A 132 -1.45 8.43 25.37
C LEU A 132 -1.84 9.89 25.64
N PHE A 133 -1.83 10.73 24.60
CA PHE A 133 -2.30 12.11 24.70
C PHE A 133 -3.80 12.19 25.01
N LYS A 134 -4.64 11.39 24.32
CA LYS A 134 -6.08 11.29 24.60
C LYS A 134 -6.35 10.74 26.00
N LEU A 135 -5.64 9.68 26.40
CA LEU A 135 -5.75 9.08 27.73
C LEU A 135 -5.38 10.09 28.80
N SER A 136 -4.22 10.76 28.68
CA SER A 136 -3.80 11.79 29.64
C SER A 136 -4.78 12.98 29.72
N MET A 137 -5.41 13.38 28.61
CA MET A 137 -6.48 14.39 28.61
C MET A 137 -7.80 13.89 29.24
N SER A 138 -8.09 12.59 29.15
CA SER A 138 -9.32 11.99 29.69
C SER A 138 -9.21 11.57 31.16
N THR A 139 -8.03 11.17 31.63
CA THR A 139 -7.77 10.72 33.00
C THR A 139 -7.34 11.85 33.93
N THR A 140 -6.96 13.01 33.38
CA THR A 140 -6.74 14.20 34.20
C THR A 140 -8.07 14.73 34.71
N GLN A 141 -8.18 14.88 36.04
CA GLN A 141 -9.40 15.26 36.78
C GLN A 141 -10.06 16.59 36.35
N LEU A 142 -9.48 17.35 35.43
CA LEU A 142 -9.88 18.72 35.10
C LEU A 142 -9.94 19.00 33.59
N ARG A 143 -10.13 17.99 32.73
CA ARG A 143 -10.36 18.14 31.27
C ARG A 143 -9.41 19.17 30.62
N GLY A 144 -8.11 19.08 30.86
CA GLY A 144 -7.12 19.94 30.21
C GLY A 144 -6.99 21.38 30.74
N LYS A 145 -7.52 21.73 31.92
CA LYS A 145 -7.20 23.03 32.54
C LYS A 145 -5.76 23.06 33.05
N HIS A 146 -5.00 24.07 32.62
CA HIS A 146 -3.64 24.34 33.10
C HIS A 146 -3.63 24.50 34.63
N TRP A 147 -2.62 23.93 35.29
CA TRP A 147 -2.53 23.80 36.76
C TRP A 147 -2.54 25.15 37.48
N LYS A 148 -2.14 26.24 36.79
CA LYS A 148 -2.27 27.63 37.27
C LYS A 148 -3.72 28.12 37.40
N GLY A 149 -4.70 27.43 36.82
CA GLY A 149 -6.13 27.74 36.92
C GLY A 149 -6.87 26.94 38.00
N VAL A 150 -6.16 26.13 38.80
CA VAL A 150 -6.77 25.29 39.84
C VAL A 150 -6.79 26.04 41.16
N THR A 151 -7.90 26.72 41.45
CA THR A 151 -8.19 27.33 42.76
C THR A 151 -9.09 26.41 43.58
N SER A 152 -8.67 25.16 43.83
CA SER A 152 -9.40 24.27 44.74
C SER A 152 -8.85 24.38 46.17
N LYS A 153 -9.74 24.62 47.14
CA LYS A 153 -9.42 24.73 48.58
C LYS A 153 -8.83 23.44 49.19
N VAL A 154 -8.87 22.32 48.47
CA VAL A 154 -8.44 20.99 48.93
C VAL A 154 -6.91 20.82 48.89
N ALA A 155 -6.17 21.75 48.25
CA ALA A 155 -4.71 21.72 48.18
C ALA A 155 -3.99 22.44 49.34
N ARG A 156 -4.70 22.92 50.38
CA ARG A 156 -4.07 23.35 51.63
C ARG A 156 -4.14 22.20 52.62
N GLY A 157 -3.13 21.33 52.59
CA GLY A 157 -2.96 20.29 53.60
C GLY A 157 -3.08 20.90 55.01
N ALA A 158 -3.96 20.33 55.82
CA ALA A 158 -4.06 20.63 57.24
C ALA A 158 -2.81 20.09 57.96
N GLY A 159 -1.70 20.81 57.85
CA GLY A 159 -0.51 20.59 58.66
C GLY A 159 -0.64 21.41 59.95
N SER A 160 -1.04 20.76 61.03
CA SER A 160 -0.83 21.27 62.39
C SER A 160 0.68 21.42 62.60
N MET A 161 1.15 22.64 62.83
CA MET A 161 2.54 22.93 63.25
C MET A 161 2.67 22.63 64.75
N PRO A 162 3.64 21.82 65.21
CA PRO A 162 3.96 21.75 66.62
C PRO A 162 4.73 23.02 67.02
N GLY A 163 4.32 23.65 68.13
CA GLY A 163 4.93 24.87 68.65
C GLY A 163 6.39 24.67 69.09
N SER A 164 7.24 25.63 68.77
CA SER A 164 8.61 25.73 69.27
C SER A 164 8.62 26.04 70.78
N PRO A 165 9.50 25.42 71.59
CA PRO A 165 9.69 25.82 72.98
C PRO A 165 10.57 27.07 73.06
N ASN A 166 10.21 27.98 73.95
CA ASN A 166 11.09 29.05 74.41
C ASN A 166 12.10 28.47 75.41
N PHE A 167 13.40 28.67 75.17
CA PHE A 167 14.39 29.13 76.16
C PHE A 167 15.65 29.61 75.42
#